data_AF-W1X9C4-F1
#
_entry.id   AF-W1X9C4-F1
#
_cell.length_a   1.000
_cell.length_b   1.000
_cell.length_c   1.000
_cell.angle_alpha   90.00
_cell.angle_beta   90.00
_cell.angle_gamma   90.00
#
_symmetry.space_group_name_H-M   'P 1'
#
loop_
_entity.id
_entity.type
_entity.pdbx_description
1 polymer ?
#
loop_
_entity_poly.entity_id
_entity_poly.type
_entity_poly.pdbx_seq_one_letter_code
_entity_poly.pdbx_strand_id
1 'polypeptide(L)' 'MHVTLVEINVHEDKVDEFIEVFRQNHLGSVQEEGNLRFDVLQDPEVNSRFYIYEAYKDEDAVAFHIH' A
#
# COMPACT_ATOMS: atom_id res chain seq x y z
N MET A 1 2.76 16.34 -6.03
CA MET A 1 2.28 14.97 -5.83
C MET A 1 3.42 14.03 -6.16
N HIS A 2 3.76 13.16 -5.22
CA HIS A 2 4.72 12.07 -5.40
C HIS A 2 3.94 10.76 -5.39
N VAL A 3 4.26 9.85 -6.31
CA VAL A 3 3.55 8.59 -6.46
C VAL A 3 4.54 7.44 -6.52
N THR A 4 4.30 6.44 -5.70
CA THR A 4 5.05 5.18 -5.66
C THR A 4 4.10 4.03 -5.96
N LEU A 5 4.50 3.15 -6.87
CA LEU A 5 3.78 1.91 -7.15
C LEU A 5 4.66 0.75 -6.72
N VAL A 6 4.21 0.00 -5.71
CA VAL A 6 4.93 -1.13 -5.16
C VAL A 6 4.26 -2.42 -5.61
N GLU A 7 5.00 -3.31 -6.25
CA GLU A 7 4.56 -4.68 -6.52
C GLU A 7 5.03 -5.60 -5.39
N ILE A 8 4.13 -6.41 -4.85
CA ILE A 8 4.43 -7.39 -3.81
C ILE A 8 3.94 -8.76 -4.28
N ASN A 9 4.84 -9.73 -4.29
CA ASN A 9 4.52 -11.14 -4.53
C ASN A 9 4.59 -11.89 -3.18
N VAL A 10 3.47 -12.46 -2.77
CA VAL A 10 3.27 -13.11 -1.47
C VAL A 10 3.32 -14.63 -1.65
N HIS A 11 3.70 -15.37 -0.62
CA HIS A 11 3.49 -16.83 -0.64
C HIS A 11 1.98 -17.15 -0.63
N GLU A 12 1.56 -18.15 -1.40
CA GLU A 12 0.13 -18.46 -1.59
C GLU A 12 -0.61 -18.78 -0.29
N ASP A 13 0.07 -19.40 0.68
CA ASP A 13 -0.47 -19.73 2.01
C ASP A 13 -0.54 -18.53 2.97
N LYS A 14 -0.06 -17.36 2.53
CA LYS A 14 0.01 -16.11 3.31
C LYS A 14 -0.87 -14.98 2.77
N VAL A 15 -1.67 -15.24 1.74
CA VAL A 15 -2.54 -14.22 1.10
C VAL A 15 -3.52 -13.59 2.10
N ASP A 16 -4.23 -14.40 2.89
CA ASP A 16 -5.21 -13.87 3.85
C ASP A 16 -4.54 -13.06 4.97
N GLU A 17 -3.38 -13.53 5.45
CA GLU A 17 -2.57 -12.83 6.46
C GLU A 17 -2.06 -11.49 5.91
N PHE A 18 -1.60 -11.48 4.66
CA PHE A 18 -1.18 -10.26 3.97
C PHE A 18 -2.32 -9.25 3.85
N ILE A 19 -3.52 -9.69 3.44
CA ILE A 19 -4.69 -8.80 3.31
C ILE A 19 -5.03 -8.15 4.65
N GLU A 20 -5.01 -8.91 5.75
CA GLU A 20 -5.34 -8.35 7.07
C GLU A 20 -4.27 -7.36 7.55
N VAL A 21 -2.98 -7.67 7.38
CA VAL A 21 -1.89 -6.76 7.74
C VAL A 21 -1.95 -5.48 6.92
N PHE A 22 -2.10 -5.58 5.60
CA PHE A 22 -2.15 -4.42 4.71
C PHE A 22 -3.44 -3.61 4.85
N ARG A 23 -4.54 -4.21 5.31
CA ARG A 23 -5.73 -3.45 5.70
C ARG A 23 -5.42 -2.49 6.85
N GLN A 24 -4.72 -2.94 7.88
CA GLN A 24 -4.34 -2.07 9.00
C GLN A 24 -3.37 -0.98 8.55
N ASN A 25 -2.39 -1.33 7.69
CA ASN A 25 -1.48 -0.35 7.12
C ASN A 25 -2.22 0.71 6.31
N HIS A 26 -3.13 0.31 5.40
CA HIS A 26 -3.99 1.22 4.67
C HIS A 26 -4.76 2.17 5.59
N LEU A 27 -5.43 1.64 6.62
CA LEU A 27 -6.23 2.45 7.54
C LEU A 27 -5.37 3.47 8.32
N GLY A 28 -4.10 3.16 8.58
CA GLY A 28 -3.13 4.09 9.14
C GLY A 28 -2.70 5.15 8.12
N SER A 29 -2.22 4.72 6.94
CA SER A 29 -1.65 5.60 5.93
C SER A 29 -2.62 6.66 5.44
N VAL A 30 -3.91 6.32 5.26
CA VAL A 30 -4.92 7.30 4.80
C VAL A 30 -5.22 8.41 5.81
N GLN A 31 -4.77 8.26 7.06
CA GLN A 31 -4.90 9.28 8.10
C GLN A 31 -3.65 10.18 8.18
N GLU A 32 -2.56 9.82 7.50
CA GLU A 32 -1.32 10.60 7.51
C GLU A 32 -1.51 11.94 6.79
N GLU A 33 -0.88 12.99 7.34
CA GLU A 33 -0.93 14.30 6.72
C GLU A 33 -0.24 14.27 5.35
N GLY A 34 -0.97 14.66 4.31
CA GLY A 34 -0.46 14.68 2.95
C GLY A 34 -0.65 13.37 2.19
N ASN A 35 -1.19 12.31 2.80
CA ASN A 35 -1.69 11.16 2.04
C ASN A 35 -2.86 11.56 1.14
N LEU A 36 -2.80 11.17 -0.13
CA LEU A 36 -3.88 11.36 -1.11
C LEU A 36 -4.54 10.03 -1.48
N ARG A 37 -3.73 8.97 -1.59
CA ARG A 37 -4.15 7.58 -1.82
C ARG A 37 -3.18 6.62 -1.16
N PHE A 38 -3.70 5.49 -0.73
CA PHE A 38 -2.93 4.33 -0.31
C PHE A 38 -3.71 3.07 -0.71
N ASP A 39 -3.83 2.79 -1.99
CA ASP A 39 -4.74 1.73 -2.44
C ASP A 39 -4.04 0.37 -2.41
N VAL A 40 -4.69 -0.63 -1.82
CA VAL A 40 -4.23 -2.03 -1.82
C VAL A 40 -5.02 -2.79 -2.88
N LEU A 41 -4.34 -3.19 -3.95
CA LEU A 41 -4.95 -3.80 -5.13
C LEU A 41 -4.45 -5.23 -5.30
N GLN A 42 -5.35 -6.19 -5.49
CA GLN A 42 -4.98 -7.57 -5.82
C GLN A 42 -5.03 -7.77 -7.33
N ASP A 43 -4.03 -8.47 -7.88
CA ASP A 43 -4.00 -8.84 -9.28
C ASP A 43 -5.15 -9.82 -9.60
N PRO A 44 -5.97 -9.56 -10.63
CA PRO A 44 -7.12 -10.40 -10.96
C PRO A 44 -6.74 -11.76 -11.58
N GLU A 45 -5.51 -11.90 -12.09
CA GLU A 45 -4.99 -13.12 -12.71
C GLU A 45 -4.11 -13.92 -11.74
N VAL A 46 -3.43 -13.24 -10.80
CA VAL A 46 -2.49 -13.85 -9.86
C VAL A 46 -2.85 -13.49 -8.41
N ASN A 47 -3.62 -14.34 -7.74
CA ASN A 47 -4.12 -14.09 -6.37
C ASN A 47 -3.04 -13.76 -5.33
N SER A 48 -1.80 -14.21 -5.53
CA SER A 48 -0.70 -13.93 -4.61
C SER A 48 0.10 -12.67 -4.94
N ARG A 49 -0.31 -11.90 -5.96
CA ARG A 49 0.30 -10.65 -6.35
C ARG A 49 -0.57 -9.46 -5.98
N PHE A 50 0.08 -8.45 -5.41
CA PHE A 50 -0.56 -7.23 -4.96
C PHE A 50 0.21 -6.00 -5.46
N TYR A 51 -0.53 -4.91 -5.63
CA TYR A 51 0.00 -3.60 -5.95
C TYR A 51 -0.44 -2.61 -4.87
N ILE A 52 0.52 -1.89 -4.31
CA ILE A 52 0.26 -0.79 -3.37
C ILE A 52 0.47 0.51 -4.14
N TYR A 53 -0.61 1.27 -4.31
CA TYR A 53 -0.58 2.57 -4.96
C TYR A 53 -0.55 3.67 -3.91
N GLU A 54 0.62 4.25 -3.73
CA GLU A 54 0.88 5.26 -2.72
C GLU A 54 0.99 6.62 -3.41
N ALA A 55 0.07 7.53 -3.11
CA ALA A 55 0.11 8.89 -3.62
C ALA A 55 0.10 9.88 -2.46
N TYR A 56 1.13 10.71 -2.40
CA TYR A 56 1.30 11.75 -1.40
C TYR A 56 1.42 13.12 -2.06
N LYS A 57 1.12 14.16 -1.29
CA LYS A 57 1.14 15.55 -1.76
C LYS A 57 2.51 15.99 -2.27
N ASP A 58 3.58 15.60 -1.57
CA ASP A 58 4.98 15.97 -1.82
C ASP A 58 5.94 14.94 -1.20
N GLU A 59 7.25 15.16 -1.37
CA GLU A 59 8.30 14.23 -0.90
C GLU A 59 8.43 14.23 0.64
N ASP A 60 8.12 15.34 1.31
CA ASP A 60 8.16 15.41 2.78
C ASP A 60 7.09 14.49 3.40
N ALA A 61 5.89 14.48 2.82
CA ALA A 61 4.82 13.57 3.23
C ALA A 61 5.19 12.08 3.01
N VAL A 62 5.92 11.77 1.92
CA VAL A 62 6.47 10.42 1.69
C VAL A 62 7.52 10.07 2.75
N ALA A 63 8.42 11.00 3.08
CA ALA A 63 9.45 10.76 4.09
C ALA A 63 8.85 10.48 5.48
N PHE A 64 7.74 11.16 5.83
CA PHE A 64 6.97 10.87 7.04
C PHE A 64 6.38 9.47 7.03
N HIS A 65 5.76 9.04 5.91
CA HIS A 65 5.21 7.70 5.78
C HIS A 65 6.23 6.56 6.01
N ILE A 66 7.48 6.78 5.56
CA ILE A 66 8.55 5.77 5.64
C ILE A 66 9.14 5.66 7.06
N HIS A 67 8.97 6.66 7.93
CA HIS A 67 9.58 6.74 9.27
C HIS A 67 8.64 6.28 10.39
#